data_AF-A0A920L5M9-F1
#
_entry.id   AF-A0A920L5M9-F1
#
_cell.length_a   1.000
_cell.length_b   1.000
_cell.length_c   1.000
_cell.angle_alpha   90.00
_cell.angle_beta   90.00
_cell.angle_gamma   90.00
#
_symmetry.space_group_name_H-M   'P 1'
#
loop_
_entity.id
_entity.type
_entity.pdbx_description
1 polymer ?
#
loop_
_entity_poly.entity_id
_entity_poly.type
_entity_poly.pdbx_seq_one_letter_code
_entity_poly.pdbx_strand_id
1 'polypeptide(L)' 'MILMIDNYDSFTWNVVQYLWELGAEVEVHRNDEITLADIAQKAPAGLCISPVRVLLRKPVSPVCYH' A
#
# COMPACT_ATOMS: atom_id res chain seq x y z
N MET A 1 -9.25 -0.79 8.78
CA MET A 1 -8.74 -0.25 7.51
C MET A 1 -7.22 -0.31 7.42
N ILE A 2 -6.68 -0.91 6.36
CA ILE A 2 -5.29 -0.82 5.90
C ILE A 2 -5.23 0.28 4.83
N LEU A 3 -4.25 1.17 4.93
CA LEU A 3 -3.99 2.15 3.89
C LEU A 3 -2.89 1.64 2.95
N MET A 4 -3.19 1.55 1.65
CA MET A 4 -2.28 1.14 0.59
C MET A 4 -1.81 2.38 -0.20
N ILE A 5 -0.52 2.69 -0.15
CA ILE A 5 0.10 3.74 -0.95
C ILE A 5 0.68 3.15 -2.22
N ASP A 6 0.11 3.51 -3.36
CA ASP A 6 0.49 2.99 -4.67
C ASP A 6 1.43 3.96 -5.41
N ASN A 7 2.66 3.54 -5.65
CA ASN A 7 3.64 4.26 -6.47
C ASN A 7 3.61 3.78 -7.94
N TYR A 8 2.42 3.57 -8.50
CA TYR A 8 2.23 3.08 -9.87
C TYR A 8 2.88 1.72 -10.12
N ASP A 9 2.81 0.85 -9.12
CA ASP A 9 3.33 -0.51 -9.23
C ASP A 9 2.26 -1.44 -9.82
N SER A 10 2.69 -2.26 -10.79
CA SER A 10 1.82 -3.25 -11.44
C SER A 10 1.24 -4.29 -10.48
N PHE A 11 1.88 -4.52 -9.32
CA PHE A 11 1.46 -5.54 -8.36
C PHE A 11 0.51 -5.03 -7.28
N THR A 12 0.24 -3.71 -7.22
CA THR A 12 -0.63 -3.12 -6.19
C THR A 12 -1.96 -3.85 -6.07
N TRP A 13 -2.62 -4.09 -7.20
CA TRP A 13 -3.93 -4.75 -7.21
C TRP A 13 -3.87 -6.23 -6.82
N ASN A 14 -2.76 -6.92 -7.04
CA ASN A 14 -2.62 -8.30 -6.54
C ASN A 14 -2.65 -8.30 -5.01
N VAL A 15 -1.92 -7.41 -4.35
CA VAL A 15 -1.89 -7.29 -2.88
C VAL A 15 -3.26 -6.88 -2.35
N VAL A 16 -3.91 -5.89 -2.97
CA VAL A 16 -5.23 -5.42 -2.54
C VAL A 16 -6.27 -6.54 -2.61
N GLN A 17 -6.28 -7.33 -3.69
CA GLN A 17 -7.18 -8.48 -3.82
C GLN A 17 -6.94 -9.52 -2.71
N TYR A 18 -5.69 -9.90 -2.45
CA TYR A 18 -5.37 -10.83 -1.36
C TYR A 18 -5.83 -10.31 0.01
N LEU A 19 -5.66 -9.01 0.28
CA LEU A 19 -6.11 -8.42 1.54
C LEU A 19 -7.64 -8.41 1.66
N TRP A 20 -8.36 -8.11 0.57
CA TRP A 20 -9.81 -8.22 0.53
C TRP A 20 -10.31 -9.66 0.73
N GLU A 21 -9.65 -10.64 0.11
CA GLU A 21 -9.97 -12.07 0.31
C GLU A 21 -9.77 -12.51 1.78
N LEU A 22 -8.83 -11.89 2.49
CA LEU A 22 -8.61 -12.10 3.93
C LEU A 22 -9.57 -11.29 4.83
N GLY A 23 -10.51 -10.54 4.24
CA GLY A 23 -11.50 -9.73 4.97
C GLY A 23 -10.97 -8.40 5.49
N ALA A 24 -9.79 -7.96 5.05
CA ALA A 24 -9.28 -6.64 5.40
C ALA A 24 -9.99 -5.55 4.59
N GLU A 25 -10.37 -4.47 5.26
CA GLU A 25 -10.80 -3.24 4.59
C GLU A 25 -9.55 -2.49 4.11
N VAL A 26 -9.43 -2.22 2.82
CA VAL A 26 -8.27 -1.55 2.21
C VAL A 26 -8.69 -0.28 1.49
N GLU A 27 -8.03 0.83 1.79
CA GLU A 27 -8.14 2.10 1.07
C GLU A 27 -6.84 2.34 0.28
N VAL A 28 -6.93 2.65 -1.02
CA VAL A 28 -5.76 2.83 -1.90
C VAL A 28 -5.65 4.29 -2.32
N HIS A 29 -4.45 4.87 -2.21
CA HIS A 29 -4.11 6.22 -2.68
C HIS A 29 -2.81 6.21 -3.47
N ARG A 30 -2.67 7.06 -4.49
CA ARG A 30 -1.35 7.31 -5.08
C ARG A 30 -0.48 8.09 -4.11
N ASN A 31 0.84 7.89 -4.20
CA ASN A 31 1.78 8.56 -3.29
C ASN A 31 1.77 10.11 -3.40
N ASP A 32 1.31 10.63 -4.52
CA ASP A 32 1.19 12.06 -4.83
C ASP A 32 -0.25 12.60 -4.64
N GLU A 33 -1.21 11.75 -4.32
CA GLU A 33 -2.62 12.10 -4.11
C GLU A 33 -3.01 12.22 -2.63
N ILE A 34 -2.11 11.89 -1.70
CA ILE A 34 -2.39 11.89 -0.25
C ILE A 34 -1.26 12.54 0.55
N THR A 35 -1.61 13.38 1.52
CA THR A 35 -0.64 14.01 2.42
C THR A 35 -0.48 13.26 3.73
N LEU A 36 0.65 13.47 4.42
CA LEU A 36 0.86 12.91 5.76
C LEU A 36 -0.21 13.36 6.77
N ALA A 37 -0.74 14.57 6.62
CA ALA A 37 -1.82 15.08 7.47
C ALA A 37 -3.13 14.30 7.23
N ASP A 38 -3.45 13.98 5.97
CA ASP A 38 -4.62 13.17 5.61
C ASP A 38 -4.48 11.75 6.17
N ILE A 39 -3.28 11.15 6.07
CA ILE A 39 -2.99 9.83 6.64
C ILE A 39 -3.20 9.84 8.16
N ALA A 40 -2.69 10.86 8.84
CA ALA A 40 -2.85 10.99 10.29
C ALA A 40 -4.33 11.13 10.71
N GLN A 41 -5.13 11.87 9.94
CA GLN A 41 -6.58 12.00 10.19
C GLN A 41 -7.35 10.70 9.94
N LYS A 42 -6.92 9.91 8.95
CA LYS A 42 -7.52 8.61 8.63
C LYS A 42 -7.27 7.55 9.69
N ALA A 43 -6.21 7.70 10.49
CA ALA A 43 -5.83 6.76 11.55
C ALA A 43 -5.87 5.27 11.11
N PRO A 44 -5.16 4.89 10.02
CA PRO A 44 -5.17 3.52 9.55
C PRO A 44 -4.60 2.56 10.59
N ALA A 45 -5.14 1.34 10.63
CA ALA A 45 -4.64 0.28 11.50
C ALA A 45 -3.35 -0.38 10.99
N GLY A 46 -2.96 -0.07 9.75
CA GLY A 46 -1.73 -0.53 9.12
C GLY A 46 -1.47 0.20 7.82
N LEU A 47 -0.20 0.37 7.48
CA LEU A 47 0.26 1.05 6.27
C LEU A 47 1.00 0.05 5.37
N CYS A 48 0.52 -0.12 4.14
CA CYS A 48 1.18 -0.86 3.09
C CYS A 48 1.65 0.13 2.02
N ILE A 49 2.92 0.06 1.62
CA ILE A 49 3.47 0.91 0.56
C ILE A 49 3.89 -0.03 -0.56
N SER A 50 3.37 0.20 -1.76
CA SER A 50 3.78 -0.58 -2.93
C SER A 50 5.29 -0.44 -3.12
N PRO A 51 5.98 -1.49 -3.54
CA PRO A 51 7.39 -1.36 -3.88
C PRO A 51 7.56 -0.28 -4.96
N VAL A 52 8.68 0.43 -4.90
CA VAL A 52 9.21 1.16 -6.06
C VAL A 52 10.03 0.17 -6.86
N ARG A 53 9.97 0.22 -8.19
CA ARG A 53 10.94 -0.45 -9.05
C ARG A 53 12.33 0.09 -8.72
N VAL A 54 13.02 -0.56 -7.81
CA VAL A 54 14.46 -0.47 -7.74
C VAL A 54 14.98 -1.35 -8.88
N LEU A 55 15.86 -0.82 -9.75
CA LEU A 55 16.58 -1.59 -10.77
C LEU A 55 17.57 -2.59 -10.11
N LEU A 56 17.08 -3.42 -9.20
CA LEU A 56 17.83 -4.48 -8.57
C LEU A 56 17.26 -5.80 -9.09
N ARG A 57 18.15 -6.64 -9.60
CA ARG A 57 17.88 -8.00 -10.08
C ARG A 57 17.52 -8.96 -8.93
N LYS A 58 16.64 -8.56 -8.00
CA LYS A 58 16.14 -9.41 -6.91
C LYS A 58 14.65 -9.13 -6.62
N PRO A 59 13.87 -10.16 -6.26
CA PRO A 59 12.44 -10.02 -5.97
C PRO A 59 12.24 -9.10 -4.75
N VAL A 60 11.44 -8.04 -4.92
CA VAL A 60 11.07 -7.12 -3.85
C VAL A 60 9.70 -7.56 -3.33
N SER A 61 9.63 -7.98 -2.07
CA SER A 61 8.36 -8.21 -1.38
C SER A 61 7.82 -6.89 -0.85
N PRO A 62 6.51 -6.62 -0.93
CA PRO A 62 5.89 -5.47 -0.26
C PRO A 62 6.12 -5.56 1.27
N VAL A 63 6.34 -4.40 1.91
CA VAL A 63 6.55 -4.28 3.35
C VAL A 63 5.33 -3.57 3.94
N CYS A 64 4.64 -4.24 4.88
CA CYS A 64 3.56 -3.64 5.67
C CYS A 64 4.12 -3.29 7.06
N TYR A 65 3.85 -2.07 7.53
CA TYR A 65 4.18 -1.63 8.88
C TYR A 65 2.94 -1.72 9.79
N HIS A 66 3.13 -2.16 11.04
CA HIS A 66 2.14 -2.10 12.12
C HIS A 66 2.17 -0.73 12.80
#